data_AF-A0A8K0D089-F1
#
_entry.id   AF-A0A8K0D089-F1
#
_cell.length_a   1.000
_cell.length_b   1.000
_cell.length_c   1.000
_cell.angle_alpha   90.00
_cell.angle_beta   90.00
_cell.angle_gamma   90.00
#
_symmetry.space_group_name_H-M   'P 1'
#
loop_
_entity.id
_entity.type
_entity.pdbx_description
1 polymer ?
#
loop_
_entity_poly.entity_id
_entity_poly.type
_entity_poly.pdbx_seq_one_letter_code
_entity_poly.pdbx_strand_id
1 'polypeptide(L)'
;MNLLWYHFGLTFILIIYILPSTTSHRWCIPHADYTTQCNRCWCVEDQVFVCSRIQCDRVPPTFWKLMKPRSTAQGTKAIEDAMKDDENKQGLPEKTFILPKMTDMVKTAFTMSKEKVNAFWNWIKNKL
;
A
#
# COMPACT_ATOMS: atom_id res chain seq x y z
N MET A 1 -43.01 14.39 5.90
CA MET A 1 -41.55 14.27 6.09
C MET A 1 -41.28 12.86 6.59
N ASN A 2 -40.54 12.05 5.81
CA ASN A 2 -40.52 10.60 5.95
C ASN A 2 -39.51 10.12 7.01
N LEU A 3 -40.01 9.46 8.06
CA LEU A 3 -39.25 8.89 9.17
C LEU A 3 -38.14 7.91 8.71
N LEU A 4 -38.31 7.30 7.54
CA LEU A 4 -37.33 6.43 6.89
C LEU A 4 -35.97 7.12 6.64
N TRP A 5 -35.94 8.40 6.29
CA TRP A 5 -34.68 9.12 6.03
C TRP A 5 -33.82 9.28 7.29
N TYR A 6 -34.46 9.43 8.45
CA TYR A 6 -33.76 9.54 9.73
C TYR A 6 -33.10 8.22 10.13
N HIS A 7 -33.79 7.09 9.93
CA HIS A 7 -33.23 5.78 10.24
C HIS A 7 -32.02 5.44 9.35
N PHE A 8 -32.06 5.76 8.06
CA PHE A 8 -30.90 5.55 7.19
C PHE A 8 -29.71 6.46 7.54
N GLY A 9 -29.96 7.71 7.92
CA GLY A 9 -28.89 8.61 8.36
C GLY A 9 -28.21 8.15 9.66
N LEU A 10 -29.01 7.72 10.64
CA LEU A 10 -28.51 7.38 11.97
C LEU A 10 -27.72 6.05 11.96
N THR A 11 -28.15 5.08 11.15
CA THR A 11 -27.40 3.82 10.96
C THR A 11 -26.08 4.04 10.22
N PHE A 12 -26.06 4.91 9.20
CA PHE A 12 -24.84 5.20 8.45
C PHE A 12 -23.80 5.92 9.31
N ILE A 13 -24.24 6.86 10.15
CA ILE A 13 -23.40 7.52 11.15
C ILE A 13 -22.81 6.48 12.11
N LEU A 14 -23.64 5.60 12.69
CA LEU A 14 -23.18 4.52 13.56
C LEU A 14 -22.12 3.62 12.90
N ILE A 15 -22.28 3.26 11.63
CA ILE A 15 -21.31 2.43 10.90
C ILE A 15 -19.96 3.14 10.72
N ILE A 16 -19.95 4.45 10.45
CA ILE A 16 -18.71 5.23 10.32
C ILE A 16 -17.96 5.31 11.66
N TYR A 17 -18.68 5.42 12.78
CA TYR A 17 -18.07 5.51 14.11
C TYR A 17 -17.65 4.15 14.69
N ILE A 18 -18.28 3.05 14.26
CA ILE A 18 -17.95 1.69 14.73
C ILE A 18 -16.80 1.07 13.93
N LEU A 19 -16.63 1.41 12.65
CA LEU A 19 -15.53 0.84 11.87
C LEU A 19 -14.21 1.53 12.27
N PRO A 20 -13.29 0.83 12.98
CA PRO A 20 -11.96 1.36 13.19
C PRO A 20 -11.39 1.64 11.80
N SER A 21 -10.94 2.88 11.59
CA SER A 21 -10.10 3.24 10.44
C SER A 21 -9.11 2.11 10.28
N THR A 22 -9.23 1.36 9.18
CA THR A 22 -8.27 0.31 8.87
C THR A 22 -6.94 1.03 8.76
N THR A 23 -6.19 0.95 9.86
CA THR A 23 -4.80 1.35 9.90
C THR A 23 -4.21 0.67 8.69
N SER A 24 -3.75 1.49 7.75
CA SER A 24 -3.04 1.02 6.56
C SER A 24 -1.93 0.12 7.09
N HIS A 25 -2.21 -1.18 7.14
CA HIS A 25 -1.27 -2.22 7.50
C HIS A 25 -0.30 -2.20 6.35
N ARG A 26 0.76 -1.40 6.50
CA ARG A 26 1.88 -1.43 5.58
C ARG A 26 2.58 -2.75 5.87
N TRP A 27 2.10 -3.79 5.22
CA TRP A 27 2.82 -5.05 5.13
C TRP A 27 4.10 -4.78 4.34
N CYS A 28 5.18 -5.41 4.76
CA CYS A 28 6.48 -5.32 4.11
C CYS A 28 7.04 -6.71 3.85
N ILE A 29 7.99 -6.81 2.92
CA ILE A 29 8.66 -8.06 2.60
C ILE A 29 9.73 -8.28 3.69
N PRO A 30 9.71 -9.39 4.45
CA PRO A 30 10.72 -9.66 5.46
C PRO A 30 12.14 -9.50 4.91
N HIS A 31 13.02 -8.88 5.70
CA HIS A 31 14.40 -8.54 5.36
C HIS A 31 14.58 -7.49 4.25
N ALA A 32 13.52 -6.92 3.70
CA ALA A 32 13.64 -5.80 2.77
C ALA A 32 14.03 -4.52 3.52
N ASP A 33 14.96 -3.78 2.92
CA ASP A 33 15.41 -2.46 3.37
C ASP A 33 14.66 -1.36 2.59
N TYR A 34 14.24 -0.33 3.31
CA TYR A 34 13.55 0.82 2.75
C TYR A 34 14.15 2.12 3.31
N THR A 35 14.23 3.15 2.47
CA THR A 35 14.61 4.49 2.93
C THR A 35 13.41 5.40 2.83
N THR A 36 12.94 5.90 3.98
CA THR A 36 11.84 6.88 4.03
C THR A 36 12.39 8.18 4.58
N GLN A 37 12.45 9.21 3.72
CA GLN A 37 13.14 10.47 4.03
C GLN A 37 14.61 10.19 4.40
N CYS A 38 15.05 10.54 5.62
CA CYS A 38 16.38 10.24 6.15
C CYS A 38 16.47 8.99 7.00
N ASN A 39 15.32 8.39 7.32
CA ASN A 39 15.29 7.23 8.17
C ASN A 39 15.41 5.99 7.31
N ARG A 40 16.41 5.19 7.65
CA ARG A 40 16.52 3.83 7.17
C ARG A 40 15.59 2.95 7.96
N CYS A 41 14.79 2.17 7.25
CA CYS A 41 13.86 1.20 7.79
C CYS A 41 14.17 -0.18 7.23
N TRP A 42 13.90 -1.22 8.00
CA TRP A 42 13.91 -2.60 7.52
C TRP A 42 12.68 -3.33 8.01
N CYS A 43 12.27 -4.32 7.23
CA CYS A 43 11.18 -5.20 7.59
C CYS A 43 11.72 -6.40 8.38
N VAL A 44 11.20 -6.62 9.59
CA VAL A 44 11.51 -7.85 10.34
C VAL A 44 10.57 -8.99 9.92
N GLU A 45 10.83 -10.21 10.40
CA GLU A 45 10.09 -11.42 10.01
C GLU A 45 8.57 -11.32 10.20
N ASP A 46 8.13 -10.59 11.24
CA ASP A 46 6.71 -10.34 11.54
C ASP A 46 6.04 -9.29 10.64
N GLN A 47 6.68 -8.92 9.53
CA GLN A 47 6.22 -7.87 8.61
C GLN A 47 6.04 -6.49 9.29
N VAL A 48 6.85 -6.23 10.33
CA VAL A 48 6.87 -4.96 11.05
C VAL A 48 8.03 -4.11 10.54
N PHE A 49 7.75 -2.83 10.27
CA PHE A 49 8.79 -1.86 9.99
C PHE A 49 9.53 -1.44 11.25
N VAL A 50 10.85 -1.57 11.23
CA VAL A 50 11.73 -0.98 12.23
C VAL A 50 12.56 0.10 11.54
N CYS A 51 12.43 1.34 12.02
CA CYS A 51 13.11 2.50 11.45
C CYS A 51 14.08 3.13 12.45
N SER A 52 15.19 3.63 11.93
CA SER A 52 15.99 4.64 12.62
C SER A 52 15.13 5.90 12.91
N ARG A 53 15.51 6.66 13.94
CA ARG A 53 14.84 7.89 14.37
C ARG A 53 15.81 9.08 14.33
N ILE A 54 16.34 9.31 13.15
CA ILE A 54 17.21 10.43 12.83
C ILE A 54 16.32 11.64 12.51
N GLN A 55 16.65 12.79 13.10
CA GLN A 55 16.05 14.06 12.74
C GLN A 55 16.68 14.55 11.42
N CYS A 56 15.90 14.53 10.34
CA CYS A 56 16.43 14.77 8.99
C CYS A 56 17.07 16.15 8.81
N ASP A 57 16.60 17.15 9.56
CA ASP A 57 17.12 18.52 9.48
C ASP A 57 18.54 18.67 10.05
N ARG A 58 19.04 17.65 10.77
CA ARG A 58 20.39 17.64 11.37
C ARG A 58 21.37 16.75 10.62
N VAL A 59 20.96 16.20 9.48
CA VAL A 59 21.79 15.27 8.72
C VAL A 59 22.66 16.05 7.73
N PRO A 60 23.99 16.03 7.87
CA PRO A 60 24.86 16.70 6.90
C PRO A 60 24.67 16.09 5.50
N PRO A 61 24.79 16.89 4.41
CA PRO A 61 24.56 16.41 3.03
C PRO A 61 25.41 15.21 2.61
N THR A 62 26.52 14.96 3.31
CA THR A 62 27.43 13.85 3.05
C THR A 62 26.98 12.53 3.68
N PHE A 63 26.06 12.55 4.65
CA PHE A 63 25.62 11.37 5.38
C PHE A 63 24.95 10.33 4.47
N TRP A 64 24.25 10.78 3.43
CA TRP A 64 23.62 9.92 2.42
C TRP A 64 24.63 9.04 1.68
N LYS A 65 25.87 9.51 1.51
CA LYS A 65 26.95 8.72 0.88
C LYS A 65 27.44 7.58 1.78
N LEU A 66 27.23 7.70 3.09
CA LEU A 66 27.58 6.68 4.08
C LEU A 66 26.43 5.68 4.28
N MET A 67 25.17 6.11 4.09
CA MET A 67 24.01 5.22 4.07
C MET A 67 23.89 4.48 2.74
N LYS A 68 24.86 3.62 2.43
CA LYS A 68 24.69 2.65 1.35
C LYS A 68 23.61 1.63 1.74
N PRO A 69 22.72 1.24 0.81
CA PRO A 69 21.84 0.10 1.04
C PRO A 69 22.72 -1.09 1.44
N ARG A 70 22.31 -1.81 2.49
CA ARG A 70 22.98 -3.02 2.93
C ARG A 70 22.45 -4.04 1.96
N SER A 71 23.08 -4.11 0.79
CA SER A 71 22.94 -5.26 -0.09
C SER A 71 23.48 -6.43 0.70
N THR A 72 22.65 -7.06 1.52
CA THR A 72 22.94 -8.40 1.99
C THR A 72 23.09 -9.22 0.72
N ALA A 73 24.28 -9.77 0.48
CA ALA A 73 24.59 -10.58 -0.70
C ALA A 73 23.64 -11.79 -0.87
N GLN A 74 22.83 -12.11 0.15
CA GLN A 74 21.75 -13.08 0.09
C GLN A 74 20.46 -12.59 -0.59
N GLY A 75 20.22 -11.29 -0.69
CA GLY A 75 19.05 -10.73 -1.39
C GLY A 75 19.26 -10.55 -2.90
N THR A 76 20.51 -10.32 -3.33
CA THR A 76 20.81 -10.12 -4.75
C THR A 76 20.74 -11.40 -5.56
N LYS A 77 21.08 -12.57 -4.99
CA LYS A 77 20.96 -13.84 -5.73
C LYS A 77 19.51 -14.19 -6.07
N ALA A 78 18.57 -14.02 -5.13
CA ALA A 78 17.15 -14.28 -5.39
C ALA A 78 16.52 -13.27 -6.38
N ILE A 79 17.04 -12.04 -6.44
CA ILE A 79 16.56 -11.02 -7.39
C ILE A 79 17.23 -11.20 -8.77
N GLU A 80 18.53 -11.50 -8.84
CA GLU A 80 19.22 -11.82 -10.10
C GLU A 80 18.68 -13.10 -10.74
N ASP A 81 18.39 -14.13 -9.95
CA ASP A 81 17.82 -15.37 -10.46
C ASP A 81 16.35 -15.17 -10.91
N ALA A 82 15.61 -14.20 -10.35
CA ALA A 82 14.29 -13.80 -10.84
C ALA A 82 14.32 -12.82 -12.03
N MET A 83 15.46 -12.17 -12.30
CA MET A 83 15.63 -11.20 -13.39
C MET A 83 16.22 -11.80 -14.67
N LYS A 84 16.78 -13.01 -14.63
CA LYS A 84 17.34 -13.68 -15.82
C LYS A 84 16.28 -14.26 -16.78
N ASP A 85 15.01 -14.30 -16.39
CA ASP A 85 13.93 -14.79 -17.25
C ASP A 85 13.25 -13.69 -18.10
N ASP A 86 13.67 -12.42 -17.97
CA ASP A 86 13.01 -11.27 -18.64
C ASP A 86 13.93 -10.47 -19.59
N GLU A 87 15.11 -11.02 -19.94
CA GLU A 87 16.05 -10.40 -20.89
C GLU A 87 15.62 -10.55 -22.36
N ASN A 88 14.34 -10.31 -22.66
CA ASN A 88 13.88 -10.10 -24.05
C ASN A 88 12.73 -9.08 -24.20
N LYS A 89 12.51 -8.20 -23.20
CA LYS A 89 11.61 -7.06 -23.37
C LYS A 89 12.30 -5.77 -22.93
N GLN A 90 12.91 -5.09 -23.90
CA GLN A 90 13.36 -3.71 -23.75
C GLN A 90 12.18 -2.81 -23.35
N GLY A 91 12.39 -2.06 -22.26
CA GLY A 91 11.51 -0.96 -21.83
C GLY A 91 10.66 -1.30 -20.62
N LEU A 92 11.28 -1.48 -19.44
CA LEU A 92 10.54 -1.48 -18.18
C LEU A 92 10.65 -0.09 -17.52
N PRO A 93 9.52 0.62 -17.33
CA PRO A 93 9.53 1.91 -16.66
C PRO A 93 9.90 1.74 -15.19
N GLU A 94 10.55 2.75 -14.63
CA GLU A 94 10.71 2.98 -13.20
C GLU A 94 9.36 2.75 -12.49
N LYS A 95 9.12 1.55 -11.97
CA LYS A 95 7.91 1.22 -11.22
C LYS A 95 8.07 1.77 -9.82
N THR A 96 7.91 3.07 -9.70
CA THR A 96 7.40 3.70 -8.50
C THR A 96 6.09 3.00 -8.18
N PHE A 97 6.07 2.16 -7.15
CA PHE A 97 4.84 1.51 -6.69
C PHE A 97 3.98 2.58 -6.02
N ILE A 98 3.27 3.35 -6.85
CA ILE A 98 2.18 4.20 -6.41
C ILE A 98 1.09 3.22 -6.00
N LEU A 99 0.96 2.98 -4.69
CA LEU A 99 -0.27 2.39 -4.16
C LEU A 99 -1.43 3.18 -4.77
N PRO A 100 -2.35 2.55 -5.53
CA PRO A 100 -3.49 3.26 -6.07
C PRO A 100 -4.20 3.90 -4.88
N LYS A 101 -4.32 5.23 -4.91
CA LYS A 101 -5.03 5.92 -3.84
C LYS A 101 -6.43 5.31 -3.80
N MET A 102 -6.91 4.95 -2.62
CA MET A 102 -8.29 4.43 -2.45
C MET A 102 -9.33 5.36 -3.09
N THR A 103 -9.01 6.65 -3.22
CA THR A 103 -9.83 7.64 -3.95
C THR A 103 -10.09 7.28 -5.41
N ASP A 104 -9.16 6.59 -6.08
CA ASP A 104 -9.31 6.21 -7.49
C ASP A 104 -10.20 4.98 -7.65
N MET A 105 -10.14 4.03 -6.72
CA MET A 105 -11.07 2.89 -6.68
C MET A 105 -12.52 3.33 -6.38
N VAL A 106 -12.68 4.34 -5.51
CA VAL A 106 -14.00 4.92 -5.21
C VAL A 106 -14.55 5.68 -6.42
N LYS A 107 -13.71 6.44 -7.14
CA LYS A 107 -14.15 7.13 -8.38
C LYS A 107 -14.59 6.16 -9.48
N THR A 108 -13.92 5.01 -9.62
CA THR A 108 -14.35 3.97 -10.58
C THR A 108 -15.67 3.31 -10.16
N ALA A 109 -15.96 3.20 -8.86
CA ALA A 109 -17.24 2.68 -8.37
C ALA A 109 -18.42 3.65 -8.65
N PHE A 110 -18.18 4.96 -8.65
CA PHE A 110 -19.23 5.97 -8.89
C PHE A 110 -19.58 6.19 -10.37
N THR A 111 -18.78 5.68 -11.32
CA THR A 111 -19.07 5.76 -12.77
C THR A 111 -19.67 4.47 -13.35
N MET A 112 -19.99 3.48 -12.51
CA MET A 112 -20.60 2.25 -12.97
C MET A 112 -22.06 2.47 -13.38
N SER A 113 -22.43 2.07 -14.60
CA SER A 113 -23.83 2.01 -15.02
C SER A 113 -24.62 1.08 -14.09
N LYS A 114 -25.93 1.32 -13.93
CA LYS A 114 -26.83 0.49 -13.10
C LYS A 114 -26.68 -1.02 -13.35
N GLU A 115 -26.39 -1.40 -14.59
CA GLU A 115 -26.17 -2.79 -14.99
C GLU A 115 -24.96 -3.43 -14.30
N LYS A 116 -23.85 -2.69 -14.21
CA LYS A 116 -22.62 -3.19 -13.57
C LYS A 116 -22.76 -3.27 -12.05
N VAL A 117 -23.52 -2.36 -11.45
CA VAL A 117 -23.82 -2.39 -10.01
C VAL A 117 -24.66 -3.63 -9.66
N ASN A 118 -25.67 -3.96 -10.47
CA ASN A 118 -26.48 -5.16 -10.27
C ASN A 118 -25.67 -6.45 -10.44
N ALA A 119 -24.77 -6.49 -11.44
CA ALA A 119 -23.87 -7.64 -11.63
C ALA A 119 -22.93 -7.84 -10.43
N PHE A 120 -22.39 -6.75 -9.87
CA PHE A 120 -21.54 -6.79 -8.68
C PHE A 120 -22.29 -7.32 -7.44
N TRP A 121 -23.52 -6.86 -7.20
CA TRP A 121 -24.32 -7.35 -6.08
C TRP A 121 -24.71 -8.82 -6.21
N ASN A 122 -25.02 -9.30 -7.42
CA ASN A 122 -25.28 -10.71 -7.66
C ASN A 122 -24.03 -11.56 -7.43
N TRP A 123 -22.85 -11.07 -7.80
CA TRP A 123 -21.59 -11.76 -7.53
C TRP A 123 -21.32 -11.90 -6.02
N ILE A 124 -21.51 -10.82 -5.24
CA ILE A 124 -21.35 -10.87 -3.78
C ILE A 124 -22.31 -11.88 -3.14
N LYS A 125 -23.58 -11.90 -3.54
CA LYS A 125 -24.59 -12.81 -2.99
C LYS A 125 -24.30 -14.30 -3.23
N ASN A 126 -23.53 -14.64 -4.27
CA ASN A 126 -23.17 -16.02 -4.58
C ASN A 126 -21.84 -16.45 -3.93
N LYS A 127 -21.10 -15.51 -3.33
CA LYS A 127 -19.78 -15.74 -2.72
C LYS A 127 -19.81 -15.80 -1.19
N LEU A 128 -20.87 -15.27 -0.58
CA LEU A 128 -21.17 -15.34 0.85
C LEU A 128 -22.26 -16.38 1.10
#